data_AF-A0AAN5ZM71-F1
#
_entry.id   AF-A0AAN5ZM71-F1
#
_cell.length_a   1.000
_cell.length_b   1.000
_cell.length_c   1.000
_cell.angle_alpha   90.00
_cell.angle_beta   90.00
_cell.angle_gamma   90.00
#
_symmetry.space_group_name_H-M   'P 1'
#
loop_
_entity.id
_entity.type
_entity.pdbx_description
1 polymer ?
#
loop_
_entity_poly.entity_id
_entity_poly.type
_entity_poly.pdbx_seq_one_letter_code
_entity_poly.pdbx_strand_id
1 'polypeptide(L)'
;MVNGEYGVIPPFAVTPEILEREKTIRCGEINFWRDQQENAEYLMEFNGRRWDYGKRTKERISTSLAIARNGQLPEGFAWTDGDNNIVQVTPEELLALGEAIELAMFKKGVEINTR
;
A
#
# COMPACT_ATOMS: atom_id res chain seq x y z
N MET A 1 2.20 6.05 -64.11
CA MET A 1 1.67 6.45 -62.80
C MET A 1 0.70 5.36 -62.35
N VAL A 2 0.98 4.68 -61.24
CA VAL A 2 0.06 3.72 -60.63
C VAL A 2 -0.68 4.47 -59.54
N ASN A 3 -1.97 4.77 -59.76
CA ASN A 3 -2.81 5.42 -58.76
C ASN A 3 -3.33 4.32 -57.83
N GLY A 4 -2.88 4.33 -56.57
CA GLY A 4 -3.42 3.46 -55.53
C GLY A 4 -4.78 3.97 -55.07
N GLU A 5 -5.83 3.21 -55.30
CA GLU A 5 -7.15 3.46 -54.72
C GLU A 5 -7.11 3.05 -53.24
N TYR A 6 -7.00 4.03 -52.35
CA TYR A 6 -7.23 3.80 -50.93
C TYR A 6 -8.75 3.73 -50.70
N GLY A 7 -9.26 2.54 -50.40
CA GLY A 7 -10.67 2.30 -50.09
C GLY A 7 -11.14 3.08 -48.86
N VAL A 8 -12.43 3.43 -48.86
CA VAL A 8 -13.09 4.18 -47.77
C VAL A 8 -12.94 3.43 -46.45
N ILE A 9 -12.29 4.05 -45.47
CA ILE A 9 -12.18 3.48 -44.12
C ILE A 9 -13.55 3.64 -43.44
N PRO A 10 -14.22 2.55 -43.01
CA PRO A 10 -15.49 2.65 -42.32
C PRO A 10 -15.31 3.40 -40.98
N PRO A 11 -16.32 4.18 -40.52
CA PRO A 11 -16.28 4.81 -39.22
C PRO A 11 -16.14 3.76 -38.12
N PHE A 12 -15.38 4.06 -37.08
CA PHE A 12 -15.30 3.17 -35.93
C PHE A 12 -16.70 3.03 -35.31
N ALA A 13 -17.12 1.79 -35.04
CA ALA A 13 -18.37 1.48 -34.36
C ALA A 13 -18.05 0.70 -33.08
N VAL A 14 -18.49 1.23 -31.93
CA VAL A 14 -18.36 0.51 -30.66
C VAL A 14 -19.42 -0.58 -30.61
N THR A 15 -19.00 -1.85 -30.65
CA THR A 15 -19.90 -2.99 -30.43
C THR A 15 -20.00 -3.32 -28.94
N PRO A 16 -21.07 -4.02 -28.51
CA PRO A 16 -21.18 -4.54 -27.14
C PRO A 16 -19.97 -5.39 -26.73
N GLU A 17 -19.42 -6.23 -27.62
CA GLU A 17 -18.22 -7.02 -27.31
C GLU A 17 -16.97 -6.15 -27.07
N ILE A 18 -16.81 -5.07 -27.84
CA ILE A 18 -15.72 -4.11 -27.60
C ILE A 18 -15.92 -3.48 -26.22
N LEU A 19 -17.13 -3.04 -25.90
CA LEU A 19 -17.48 -2.44 -24.62
C LEU A 19 -17.23 -3.39 -23.42
N GLU A 20 -17.55 -4.67 -23.56
CA GLU A 20 -17.35 -5.69 -22.52
C GLU A 20 -15.88 -6.06 -22.32
N ARG A 21 -15.12 -6.14 -23.41
CA ARG A 21 -13.66 -6.33 -23.37
C ARG A 21 -12.96 -5.16 -22.68
N GLU A 22 -13.29 -3.93 -23.06
CA GLU A 22 -12.72 -2.72 -22.45
C GLU A 22 -13.07 -2.62 -20.95
N LYS A 23 -14.30 -2.98 -20.56
CA LYS A 23 -14.70 -3.06 -19.14
C LYS A 23 -13.87 -4.08 -18.37
N THR A 24 -13.68 -5.27 -18.93
CA THR A 24 -12.91 -6.34 -18.27
C THR A 24 -11.45 -5.95 -18.09
N ILE A 25 -10.83 -5.38 -19.11
CA ILE A 25 -9.45 -4.87 -19.05
C ILE A 25 -9.35 -3.81 -17.96
N ARG A 26 -10.26 -2.84 -17.95
CA ARG A 26 -10.26 -1.75 -16.96
C ARG A 26 -10.48 -2.25 -15.53
N CYS A 27 -11.34 -3.24 -15.32
CA CYS A 27 -11.49 -3.91 -14.03
C CYS A 27 -10.19 -4.61 -13.60
N GLY A 28 -9.50 -5.28 -14.52
CA GLY A 28 -8.20 -5.90 -14.27
C GLY A 28 -7.13 -4.89 -13.85
N GLU A 29 -7.05 -3.75 -14.53
CA GLU A 29 -6.13 -2.66 -14.18
C GLU A 29 -6.43 -2.05 -12.80
N ILE A 30 -7.71 -1.86 -12.46
CA ILE A 30 -8.13 -1.38 -11.13
C ILE A 30 -7.72 -2.38 -10.04
N ASN A 31 -7.92 -3.67 -10.26
CA ASN A 31 -7.55 -4.71 -9.31
C ASN A 31 -6.03 -4.78 -9.14
N PHE A 32 -5.28 -4.77 -10.23
CA PHE A 32 -3.82 -4.72 -10.17
C PHE A 32 -3.32 -3.49 -9.43
N TRP A 33 -3.92 -2.31 -9.68
CA TRP A 33 -3.56 -1.09 -8.97
C TRP A 33 -3.89 -1.17 -7.47
N ARG A 34 -5.04 -1.73 -7.08
CA ARG A 34 -5.39 -1.98 -5.67
C ARG A 34 -4.38 -2.92 -5.02
N ASP A 35 -4.02 -4.02 -5.67
CA ASP A 35 -3.03 -4.96 -5.15
C ASP A 35 -1.67 -4.31 -4.93
N GLN A 36 -1.23 -3.43 -5.85
CA GLN A 36 0.01 -2.67 -5.68
C GLN A 36 -0.07 -1.70 -4.50
N GLN A 37 -1.19 -0.96 -4.35
CA GLN A 37 -1.37 -0.02 -3.25
C GLN A 37 -1.48 -0.72 -1.89
N GLU A 38 -2.12 -1.89 -1.83
CA GLU A 38 -2.25 -2.66 -0.59
C GLU A 38 -0.95 -3.29 -0.11
N ASN A 39 -0.02 -3.57 -1.02
CA ASN A 39 1.29 -4.17 -0.71
C ASN A 39 2.42 -3.12 -0.63
N ALA A 40 2.13 -1.86 -0.91
CA ALA A 40 3.08 -0.76 -0.75
C ALA A 40 3.34 -0.47 0.75
N GLU A 41 4.54 0.02 1.02
CA GLU A 41 4.91 0.63 2.30
C GLU A 41 4.84 2.15 2.16
N TYR A 42 4.35 2.81 3.21
CA TYR A 42 4.11 4.24 3.26
C TYR A 42 4.75 4.84 4.50
N LEU A 43 4.88 6.16 4.55
CA LEU A 43 5.39 6.88 5.72
C LEU A 43 4.27 7.56 6.49
N MET A 44 4.31 7.45 7.82
CA MET A 44 3.47 8.22 8.74
C MET A 44 4.33 8.99 9.74
N GLU A 45 3.82 10.11 10.25
CA GLU A 45 4.42 10.81 11.38
C GLU A 45 3.86 10.29 12.70
N PHE A 46 4.76 9.95 13.64
CA PHE A 46 4.42 9.54 14.99
C PHE A 46 5.57 9.90 15.95
N ASN A 47 5.23 10.53 17.07
CA ASN A 47 6.20 11.01 18.09
C ASN A 47 7.37 11.82 17.49
N GLY A 48 7.08 12.71 16.55
CA GLY A 48 8.09 13.58 15.93
C GLY A 48 9.04 12.87 14.97
N ARG A 49 8.76 11.63 14.57
CA ARG A 49 9.54 10.84 13.61
C ARG A 49 8.66 10.29 12.50
N ARG A 50 9.29 9.94 11.37
CA ARG A 50 8.64 9.23 10.27
C ARG A 50 8.85 7.73 10.43
N TRP A 51 7.78 6.96 10.27
CA TRP A 51 7.81 5.50 10.38
C TRP A 51 7.18 4.87 9.16
N ASP A 52 7.76 3.75 8.73
CA ASP A 52 7.12 2.90 7.74
C ASP A 52 5.81 2.33 8.32
N TYR A 53 4.80 2.19 7.46
CA TYR A 53 3.60 1.43 7.74
C TYR A 53 3.10 0.73 6.47
N GLY A 54 2.50 -0.44 6.65
CA GLY A 54 2.08 -1.31 5.56
C GLY A 54 2.05 -2.76 6.01
N LYS A 55 1.65 -3.68 5.12
CA LYS A 55 1.53 -5.10 5.45
C LYS A 55 2.88 -5.68 5.91
N ARG A 56 3.99 -5.30 5.28
CA ARG A 56 5.33 -5.80 5.60
C ARG A 56 5.82 -5.25 6.93
N THR A 57 5.61 -3.96 7.21
CA THR A 57 5.99 -3.39 8.50
C THR A 57 5.14 -3.95 9.64
N LYS A 58 3.83 -4.15 9.43
CA LYS A 58 2.96 -4.83 10.40
C LYS A 58 3.45 -6.25 10.72
N GLU A 59 3.81 -7.02 9.72
CA GLU A 59 4.36 -8.37 9.91
C GLU A 59 5.65 -8.34 10.73
N ARG A 60 6.60 -7.47 10.35
CA ARG A 60 7.89 -7.32 11.07
C ARG A 60 7.70 -6.94 12.54
N ILE A 61 6.84 -5.97 12.82
CA ILE A 61 6.69 -5.43 14.19
C ILE A 61 5.88 -6.36 15.10
N SER A 62 5.06 -7.26 14.53
CA SER A 62 4.13 -8.12 15.26
C SER A 62 4.79 -8.95 16.37
N THR A 63 5.94 -9.57 16.09
CA THR A 63 6.69 -10.36 17.09
C THR A 63 7.22 -9.46 18.20
N SER A 64 7.78 -8.30 17.86
CA SER A 64 8.28 -7.35 18.86
C SER A 64 7.16 -6.82 19.75
N LEU A 65 5.97 -6.55 19.20
CA LEU A 65 4.78 -6.19 19.97
C LEU A 65 4.37 -7.31 20.93
N ALA A 66 4.35 -8.57 20.50
CA ALA A 66 4.01 -9.70 21.36
C ALA A 66 4.99 -9.84 22.54
N ILE A 67 6.29 -9.71 22.28
CA ILE A 67 7.33 -9.74 23.31
C ILE A 67 7.19 -8.55 24.28
N ALA A 68 6.90 -7.35 23.78
CA ALA A 68 6.66 -6.17 24.60
C ALA A 68 5.44 -6.31 25.50
N ARG A 69 4.31 -6.86 24.98
CA ARG A 69 3.10 -7.13 25.79
C ARG A 69 3.35 -8.10 26.94
N ASN A 70 4.28 -9.04 26.76
CA ASN A 70 4.66 -9.99 27.79
C ASN A 70 5.69 -9.42 28.80
N GLY A 71 6.11 -8.15 28.64
CA GLY A 71 7.14 -7.54 29.47
C GLY A 71 8.53 -8.14 29.27
N GLN A 72 8.79 -8.76 28.11
CA GLN A 72 10.03 -9.48 27.80
C GLN A 72 10.87 -8.76 26.74
N LEU A 73 10.57 -7.49 26.43
CA LEU A 73 11.36 -6.71 25.49
C LEU A 73 12.75 -6.47 26.09
N PRO A 74 13.85 -6.81 25.38
CA PRO A 74 15.20 -6.60 25.90
C PRO A 74 15.50 -5.12 26.17
N GLU A 75 16.32 -4.85 27.18
CA GLU A 75 16.85 -3.50 27.40
C GLU A 75 17.67 -3.04 26.18
N GLY A 76 17.50 -1.77 25.81
CA GLY A 76 18.17 -1.20 24.63
C GLY A 76 17.61 -1.67 23.29
N PHE A 77 16.45 -2.34 23.26
CA PHE A 77 15.75 -2.66 22.03
C PHE A 77 15.55 -1.41 21.16
N ALA A 78 15.71 -1.58 19.86
CA ALA A 78 15.60 -0.50 18.90
C ALA A 78 14.79 -0.94 17.67
N TRP A 79 14.09 0.02 17.09
CA TRP A 79 13.36 -0.11 15.83
C TRP A 79 13.95 0.81 14.78
N THR A 80 13.89 0.40 13.52
CA THR A 80 14.34 1.24 12.40
C THR A 80 13.18 2.16 11.99
N ASP A 81 13.41 3.48 12.03
CA ASP A 81 12.43 4.45 11.53
C ASP A 81 12.38 4.50 10.00
N GLY A 82 11.40 5.20 9.44
CA GLY A 82 11.20 5.28 7.98
C GLY A 82 12.31 6.05 7.24
N ASP A 83 13.22 6.67 7.99
CA ASP A 83 14.42 7.33 7.48
C ASP A 83 15.67 6.46 7.63
N ASN A 84 15.48 5.17 7.96
CA ASN A 84 16.53 4.18 8.17
C ASN A 84 17.44 4.45 9.39
N ASN A 85 16.98 5.23 10.37
CA ASN A 85 17.70 5.42 11.62
C ASN A 85 17.33 4.33 12.62
N ILE A 86 18.32 3.84 13.37
CA ILE A 86 18.08 2.92 14.50
C ILE A 86 17.68 3.76 15.70
N VAL A 87 16.43 3.61 16.15
CA VAL A 87 15.82 4.39 17.23
C VAL A 87 15.54 3.47 18.41
N GLN A 88 16.13 3.76 19.56
CA GLN A 88 15.76 3.07 20.79
C GLN A 88 14.31 3.40 21.14
N VAL A 89 13.54 2.37 21.48
CA VAL A 89 12.12 2.51 21.84
C VAL A 89 11.86 1.75 23.13
N THR A 90 11.09 2.35 24.04
CA THR A 90 10.62 1.63 25.23
C THR A 90 9.53 0.61 24.83
N PRO A 91 9.21 -0.36 25.70
CA PRO A 91 8.06 -1.23 25.48
C PRO A 91 6.76 -0.46 25.22
N GLU A 92 6.51 0.61 25.97
CA GLU A 92 5.32 1.45 25.85
C GLU A 92 5.30 2.20 24.51
N GLU A 93 6.44 2.77 24.11
CA GLU A 93 6.57 3.46 22.82
C GLU A 93 6.40 2.50 21.64
N LEU A 94 6.94 1.28 21.74
CA LEU A 94 6.80 0.27 20.70
C LEU A 94 5.33 -0.17 20.56
N LEU A 95 4.61 -0.35 21.66
CA LEU A 95 3.18 -0.67 21.64
C LEU A 95 2.36 0.46 21.02
N ALA A 96 2.62 1.71 21.41
CA ALA A 96 1.95 2.87 20.84
C ALA A 96 2.26 3.06 19.34
N LEU A 97 3.50 2.77 18.92
CA LEU A 97 3.88 2.74 17.50
C LEU A 97 3.09 1.67 16.74
N GLY A 98 2.92 0.48 17.32
CA GLY A 98 2.10 -0.59 16.75
C GLY A 98 0.64 -0.16 16.52
N GLU A 99 0.04 0.49 17.51
CA GLU A 99 -1.33 1.03 17.39
C GLU A 99 -1.42 2.13 16.32
N ALA A 100 -0.42 3.01 16.25
CA ALA A 100 -0.34 4.04 15.22
C ALA A 100 -0.24 3.45 13.81
N ILE A 101 0.58 2.39 13.62
CA ILE A 101 0.71 1.65 12.35
C ILE A 101 -0.65 1.07 11.94
N GLU A 102 -1.35 0.39 12.86
CA GLU A 102 -2.64 -0.22 12.55
C GLU A 102 -3.70 0.84 12.19
N LEU A 103 -3.72 1.96 12.90
CA LEU A 103 -4.61 3.08 12.60
C LEU A 103 -4.29 3.72 11.24
N ALA A 104 -3.01 3.89 10.90
CA ALA A 104 -2.59 4.43 9.61
C ALA A 104 -2.97 3.49 8.45
N MET A 105 -2.77 2.17 8.62
CA MET A 105 -3.21 1.16 7.66
C MET A 105 -4.73 1.18 7.48
N PHE A 106 -5.50 1.28 8.56
CA PHE A 106 -6.96 1.37 8.48
C PHE A 106 -7.41 2.61 7.69
N LYS A 107 -6.86 3.78 8.02
CA LYS A 107 -7.14 5.03 7.29
C LYS A 107 -6.80 4.92 5.81
N LYS A 108 -5.66 4.28 5.48
CA LYS A 108 -5.25 4.08 4.10
C LYS A 108 -6.19 3.13 3.34
N GLY A 109 -6.62 2.04 3.98
CA GLY A 109 -7.62 1.13 3.42
C GLY A 109 -8.95 1.82 3.13
N VAL A 110 -9.42 2.68 4.04
CA VAL A 110 -10.61 3.51 3.80
C VAL A 110 -10.39 4.44 2.60
N GLU A 111 -9.26 5.15 2.54
CA GLU A 111 -8.93 6.03 1.41
C GLU A 111 -8.98 5.29 0.06
N ILE A 112 -8.36 4.11 -0.04
CA ILE A 112 -8.33 3.27 -1.24
C ILE A 112 -9.75 2.83 -1.64
N ASN A 113 -10.59 2.47 -0.67
CA ASN A 113 -11.96 2.03 -0.93
C ASN A 113 -12.91 3.16 -1.33
N THR A 114 -12.60 4.41 -0.97
CA THR A 114 -13.41 5.59 -1.27
C THR A 114 -13.04 6.31 -2.56
N ARG A 115 -11.96 5.90 -3.25
CA ARG A 115 -11.56 6.42 -4.57
C ARG A 115 -12.17 5.60 -5.70
#